data_AF-A0A4Y8UYN8-F1
#
_entry.id   AF-A0A4Y8UYN8-F1
#
_cell.length_a   1.000
_cell.length_b   1.000
_cell.length_c   1.000
_cell.angle_alpha   90.00
_cell.angle_beta   90.00
_cell.angle_gamma   90.00
#
_symmetry.space_group_name_H-M   'P 1'
#
loop_
_entity.id
_entity.type
_entity.pdbx_description
1 polymer ?
#
loop_
_entity_poly.entity_id
_entity_poly.type
_entity_poly.pdbx_seq_one_letter_code
_entity_poly.pdbx_strand_id
1 'polypeptide(L)'
;MRERAKQQMPMVLLTLLSIIQALALELLWSHIRATPELLFLNWAAFLSWLQIGVTLMGIILIWLLYSSVTMRFTWTPSPGDSVVPFVVGLLEFTLIASLGMDYLPVWFVLLAMLFSVMPATLQSIFRRARLEKENDAFFKHVQPARLRDFYPVMLVVCLLALLGMILAVTGDRYLLALFSLLVAAAAHARQMYLSALNWRKAMQLD
;
A
#
# COMPACT_ATOMS: atom_id res chain seq x y z
N MET A 1 -29.09 0.69 14.28
CA MET A 1 -27.68 0.36 14.60
C MET A 1 -26.84 0.18 13.33
N ARG A 2 -27.21 -0.71 12.40
CA ARG A 2 -26.50 -0.92 11.12
C ARG A 2 -26.29 0.37 10.30
N GLU A 3 -27.34 1.13 10.04
CA GLU A 3 -27.24 2.38 9.27
C GLU A 3 -26.36 3.45 9.94
N ARG A 4 -26.42 3.57 11.26
CA ARG A 4 -25.52 4.46 12.00
C ARG A 4 -24.06 4.06 11.82
N ALA A 5 -23.75 2.76 11.88
CA ALA A 5 -22.41 2.26 11.66
C ALA A 5 -21.92 2.52 10.22
N LYS A 6 -22.78 2.31 9.21
CA LYS A 6 -22.48 2.64 7.80
C LYS A 6 -22.12 4.12 7.60
N GLN A 7 -22.85 5.02 8.27
CA GLN A 7 -22.63 6.47 8.16
C GLN A 7 -21.37 6.95 8.89
N GLN A 8 -21.02 6.34 10.03
CA GLN A 8 -19.94 6.84 10.88
C GLN A 8 -18.59 6.17 10.59
N MET A 9 -18.57 4.89 10.27
CA MET A 9 -17.33 4.12 10.15
C MET A 9 -16.36 4.66 9.08
N PRO A 10 -16.80 5.06 7.87
CA PRO A 10 -15.88 5.59 6.87
C PRO A 10 -15.11 6.82 7.36
N MET A 11 -15.76 7.71 8.12
CA MET A 11 -15.12 8.87 8.73
C MET A 11 -14.10 8.44 9.78
N VAL A 12 -14.47 7.53 10.69
CA VAL A 12 -13.55 7.00 11.71
C VAL A 12 -12.31 6.37 11.07
N LEU A 13 -12.50 5.56 10.03
CA LEU A 13 -11.40 4.92 9.30
C LEU A 13 -10.49 5.93 8.63
N LEU A 14 -11.05 6.93 7.93
CA LEU A 14 -10.27 7.98 7.28
C LEU A 14 -9.48 8.82 8.28
N THR A 15 -10.07 9.14 9.43
CA THR A 15 -9.39 9.90 10.48
C THR A 15 -8.23 9.09 11.05
N LEU A 16 -8.46 7.84 11.45
CA LEU A 16 -7.40 6.97 11.98
C LEU A 16 -6.28 6.75 10.96
N LEU A 17 -6.62 6.45 9.71
CA LEU A 17 -5.64 6.29 8.66
C LEU A 17 -4.86 7.58 8.42
N SER A 18 -5.51 8.75 8.39
CA SER A 18 -4.82 10.03 8.20
C SER A 18 -3.85 10.35 9.33
N ILE A 19 -4.18 10.01 10.58
CA ILE A 19 -3.25 10.11 11.72
C ILE A 19 -2.04 9.21 11.50
N ILE A 20 -2.26 7.94 11.15
CA ILE A 20 -1.18 6.98 10.87
C ILE A 20 -0.27 7.47 9.73
N GLN A 21 -0.86 7.98 8.66
CA GLN A 21 -0.13 8.47 7.49
C GLN A 21 0.68 9.73 7.81
N ALA A 22 0.15 10.64 8.63
CA ALA A 22 0.91 11.79 9.13
C ALA A 22 2.12 11.34 9.98
N LEU A 23 1.94 10.34 10.84
CA LEU A 23 3.04 9.76 11.62
C LEU A 23 4.07 9.06 10.72
N ALA A 24 3.63 8.33 9.69
CA ALA A 24 4.53 7.70 8.72
C ALA A 24 5.40 8.74 7.99
N LEU A 25 4.79 9.84 7.54
CA LEU A 25 5.53 10.94 6.90
C LEU A 25 6.52 11.60 7.85
N GLU A 26 6.14 11.82 9.11
CA GLU A 26 7.05 12.37 10.12
C GLU A 26 8.21 11.42 10.44
N LEU A 27 7.96 10.12 10.52
CA LEU A 27 9.00 9.11 10.73
C LEU A 27 9.96 9.05 9.53
N LEU A 28 9.43 9.07 8.30
CA LEU A 28 10.24 9.10 7.08
C LEU A 28 11.11 10.36 7.03
N TRP A 29 10.52 11.52 7.34
CA TRP A 29 11.23 12.79 7.41
C TRP A 29 12.31 12.80 8.50
N SER A 30 12.01 12.23 9.65
CA SER A 30 12.96 12.08 10.76
C SER A 30 14.14 11.18 10.37
N HIS A 31 13.88 10.07 9.66
CA HIS A 31 14.93 9.21 9.11
C HIS A 31 15.86 9.98 8.15
N ILE A 32 15.28 10.78 7.24
CA ILE A 32 16.06 11.61 6.30
C ILE A 32 16.97 12.59 7.06
N ARG A 33 16.44 13.28 8.08
CA ARG A 33 17.23 14.23 8.88
C ARG A 33 18.30 13.56 9.73
N ALA A 34 18.05 12.34 10.19
CA ALA A 34 18.95 11.60 11.07
C ALA A 34 20.06 10.84 10.33
N THR A 35 20.08 10.86 8.99
CA THR A 35 21.02 10.08 8.17
C THR A 35 21.87 11.01 7.28
N PRO A 36 22.97 11.59 7.82
CA PRO A 36 23.83 12.52 7.07
C PRO A 36 24.42 11.94 5.78
N GLU A 37 24.59 10.62 5.71
CA GLU A 37 25.17 9.90 4.58
C GLU A 37 24.34 10.05 3.30
N LEU A 38 23.06 10.38 3.42
CA LEU A 38 22.17 10.68 2.28
C LEU A 38 22.63 11.90 1.47
N LEU A 39 23.44 12.78 2.05
CA LEU A 39 23.94 13.99 1.38
C LEU A 39 25.20 13.73 0.56
N PHE A 40 25.84 12.57 0.73
CA PHE A 40 27.05 12.24 -0.02
C PHE A 40 26.70 11.83 -1.44
N LEU A 41 27.50 12.29 -2.42
CA LEU A 41 27.35 11.89 -3.82
C LEU A 41 28.03 10.53 -4.05
N ASN A 42 27.39 9.46 -3.60
CA ASN A 42 27.88 8.10 -3.77
C ASN A 42 26.75 7.12 -4.10
N TRP A 43 27.13 5.89 -4.45
CA TRP A 43 26.19 4.86 -4.88
C TRP A 43 25.20 4.45 -3.78
N ALA A 44 25.67 4.34 -2.52
CA ALA A 44 24.82 3.96 -1.41
C ALA A 44 23.74 5.02 -1.13
N ALA A 45 24.09 6.31 -1.14
CA ALA A 45 23.15 7.41 -0.98
C ALA A 45 22.11 7.43 -2.10
N PHE A 46 22.53 7.18 -3.36
CA PHE A 46 21.60 7.08 -4.49
C PHE A 46 20.56 5.96 -4.29
N LEU A 47 21.00 4.76 -3.90
CA LEU A 47 20.08 3.64 -3.64
C LEU A 47 19.17 3.90 -2.43
N SER A 48 19.68 4.53 -1.37
CA SER A 48 18.88 4.92 -0.21
C SER A 48 17.80 5.94 -0.58
N TRP A 49 18.12 6.95 -1.40
CA TRP A 49 17.10 7.87 -1.93
C TRP A 49 16.05 7.19 -2.78
N LEU A 50 16.43 6.20 -3.58
CA LEU A 50 15.48 5.40 -4.34
C LEU A 50 14.56 4.59 -3.41
N GLN A 51 15.11 3.94 -2.38
CA GLN A 51 14.33 3.21 -1.36
C GLN A 51 13.36 4.14 -0.60
N ILE A 52 13.82 5.34 -0.21
CA ILE A 52 12.98 6.38 0.39
C ILE A 52 11.86 6.78 -0.56
N GLY A 53 12.16 7.00 -1.84
CA GLY A 53 11.18 7.34 -2.87
C GLY A 53 10.10 6.27 -3.02
N VAL A 54 10.51 4.99 -3.07
CA VAL A 54 9.55 3.87 -3.13
C VAL A 54 8.71 3.79 -1.85
N THR A 55 9.30 4.01 -0.68
CA THR A 55 8.56 4.05 0.60
C THR A 55 7.51 5.16 0.59
N LEU A 56 7.86 6.37 0.13
CA LEU A 56 6.93 7.49 -0.02
C LEU A 56 5.79 7.17 -0.99
N MET A 57 6.09 6.51 -2.11
CA MET A 57 5.04 6.02 -3.03
C MET A 57 4.09 5.04 -2.33
N GLY A 58 4.61 4.17 -1.47
CA GLY A 58 3.82 3.24 -0.64
C GLY A 58 2.85 3.98 0.29
N ILE A 59 3.34 4.95 1.05
CA ILE A 59 2.53 5.82 1.94
C ILE A 59 1.38 6.44 1.14
N ILE A 60 1.70 7.15 0.05
CA ILE A 60 0.69 7.80 -0.79
C ILE A 60 -0.30 6.79 -1.38
N LEU A 61 0.18 5.62 -1.83
CA LEU A 61 -0.67 4.59 -2.43
C LEU A 61 -1.67 4.03 -1.41
N ILE A 62 -1.26 3.79 -0.17
CA ILE A 62 -2.15 3.36 0.92
C ILE A 62 -3.27 4.38 1.09
N TRP A 63 -2.91 5.65 1.26
CA TRP A 63 -3.90 6.70 1.42
C TRP A 63 -4.86 6.78 0.23
N LEU A 64 -4.34 6.76 -1.00
CA LEU A 64 -5.15 6.81 -2.23
C LEU A 64 -6.15 5.66 -2.33
N LEU A 65 -5.76 4.43 -1.97
CA LEU A 65 -6.66 3.28 -2.11
C LEU A 65 -7.79 3.31 -1.10
N TYR A 66 -7.50 3.65 0.15
CA TYR A 66 -8.52 3.72 1.20
C TYR A 66 -9.45 4.92 1.01
N SER A 67 -8.92 6.11 0.74
CA SER A 67 -9.75 7.29 0.45
C SER A 67 -10.66 7.07 -0.75
N SER A 68 -10.12 6.43 -1.79
CA SER A 68 -10.89 6.11 -2.97
C SER A 68 -12.05 5.16 -2.68
N VAL A 69 -11.87 4.14 -1.83
CA VAL A 69 -12.97 3.22 -1.48
C VAL A 69 -13.99 3.86 -0.56
N THR A 70 -13.56 4.61 0.46
CA THR A 70 -14.47 5.25 1.41
C THR A 70 -15.33 6.33 0.77
N MET A 71 -14.84 7.00 -0.28
CA MET A 71 -15.60 7.98 -1.05
C MET A 71 -16.58 7.35 -2.04
N ARG A 72 -16.28 6.14 -2.57
CA ARG A 72 -17.08 5.52 -3.64
C ARG A 72 -18.15 4.57 -3.16
N PHE A 73 -17.95 3.92 -2.01
CA PHE A 73 -18.76 2.78 -1.63
C PHE A 73 -19.28 2.91 -0.21
N THR A 74 -20.53 2.52 -0.03
CA THR A 74 -21.10 2.27 1.28
C THR A 74 -20.99 0.78 1.61
N TRP A 75 -20.58 0.38 2.81
CA TRP A 75 -20.60 -1.03 3.21
C TRP A 75 -20.95 -1.18 4.68
N THR A 76 -21.53 -2.32 5.05
CA THR A 76 -21.71 -2.65 6.47
C THR A 76 -20.35 -2.95 7.12
N PRO A 77 -19.93 -2.16 8.13
CA PRO A 77 -18.65 -2.35 8.80
C PRO A 77 -18.52 -3.69 9.51
N SER A 78 -17.28 -4.13 9.67
CA SER A 78 -16.92 -5.26 10.53
C SER A 78 -15.91 -4.80 11.57
N PRO A 79 -15.80 -5.46 12.75
CA PRO A 79 -14.77 -5.15 13.73
C PRO A 79 -13.34 -5.18 13.15
N GLY A 80 -13.11 -6.03 12.14
CA GLY A 80 -11.82 -6.11 11.44
C GLY A 80 -11.44 -4.84 10.70
N ASP A 81 -12.42 -4.03 10.26
CA ASP A 81 -12.14 -2.76 9.59
C ASP A 81 -11.41 -1.79 10.50
N SER A 82 -11.72 -1.78 11.80
CA SER A 82 -11.07 -0.93 12.79
C SER A 82 -9.63 -1.35 13.07
N VAL A 83 -9.28 -2.63 12.85
CA VAL A 83 -7.94 -3.18 13.11
C VAL A 83 -6.99 -2.91 11.95
N VAL A 84 -7.53 -2.84 10.73
CA VAL A 84 -6.76 -2.65 9.50
C VAL A 84 -5.78 -1.47 9.56
N PRO A 85 -6.19 -0.24 9.95
CA PRO A 85 -5.26 0.89 10.00
C PRO A 85 -4.05 0.61 10.89
N PHE A 86 -4.24 -0.08 12.02
CA PHE A 86 -3.14 -0.43 12.93
C PHE A 86 -2.18 -1.46 12.31
N VAL A 87 -2.70 -2.46 11.60
CA VAL A 87 -1.85 -3.45 10.90
C VAL A 87 -1.06 -2.77 9.79
N VAL A 88 -1.71 -1.92 9.00
CA VAL A 88 -1.06 -1.14 7.93
C VAL A 88 -0.01 -0.21 8.51
N GLY A 89 -0.34 0.54 9.56
CA GLY A 89 0.58 1.45 10.24
C GLY A 89 1.77 0.72 10.85
N LEU A 90 1.56 -0.43 11.51
CA LEU A 90 2.65 -1.24 12.05
C LEU A 90 3.63 -1.68 10.94
N LEU A 91 3.10 -2.21 9.82
CA LEU A 91 3.93 -2.63 8.69
C LEU A 91 4.65 -1.44 8.06
N GLU A 92 3.98 -0.30 7.88
CA GLU A 92 4.54 0.91 7.29
C GLU A 92 5.63 1.53 8.19
N PHE A 93 5.41 1.62 9.49
CA PHE A 93 6.43 2.12 10.43
C PHE A 93 7.63 1.19 10.50
N THR A 94 7.41 -0.14 10.48
CA THR A 94 8.51 -1.11 10.43
C THR A 94 9.27 -1.04 9.11
N LEU A 95 8.57 -0.78 8.00
CA LEU A 95 9.18 -0.55 6.69
C LEU A 95 10.08 0.70 6.72
N ILE A 96 9.63 1.79 7.35
CA ILE A 96 10.44 3.01 7.51
C ILE A 96 11.64 2.77 8.44
N ALA A 97 11.43 2.04 9.54
CA ALA A 97 12.49 1.69 10.48
C ALA A 97 13.57 0.76 9.88
N SER A 98 13.24 0.07 8.78
CA SER A 98 14.16 -0.80 8.02
C SER A 98 14.72 -0.12 6.77
N LEU A 99 14.64 1.21 6.67
CA LEU A 99 15.37 1.97 5.66
C LEU A 99 16.88 1.85 5.89
N GLY A 100 17.62 1.70 4.80
CA GLY A 100 19.06 1.46 4.81
C GLY A 100 19.44 0.18 4.09
N MET A 101 20.61 0.21 3.44
CA MET A 101 21.06 -0.89 2.57
C MET A 101 21.32 -2.20 3.32
N ASP A 102 21.66 -2.13 4.62
CA ASP A 102 21.84 -3.32 5.46
C ASP A 102 20.54 -4.08 5.73
N TYR A 103 19.40 -3.37 5.73
CA TYR A 103 18.09 -3.92 6.02
C TYR A 103 17.22 -4.10 4.77
N LEU A 104 17.78 -3.82 3.58
CA LEU A 104 17.09 -3.90 2.30
C LEU A 104 16.36 -5.24 2.07
N PRO A 105 16.94 -6.43 2.42
CA PRO A 105 16.22 -7.69 2.27
C PRO A 105 14.92 -7.76 3.08
N VAL A 106 14.97 -7.35 4.36
CA VAL A 106 13.80 -7.34 5.25
C VAL A 106 12.78 -6.31 4.78
N TRP A 107 13.25 -5.15 4.32
CA TRP A 107 12.41 -4.12 3.73
C TRP A 107 11.58 -4.64 2.55
N PHE A 108 12.17 -5.46 1.66
CA PHE A 108 11.43 -6.10 0.56
C PHE A 108 10.35 -7.08 1.04
N VAL A 109 10.62 -7.83 2.10
CA VAL A 109 9.64 -8.75 2.69
C VAL A 109 8.48 -7.97 3.32
N LEU A 110 8.76 -6.89 4.05
CA LEU A 110 7.74 -6.00 4.61
C LEU A 110 6.89 -5.35 3.51
N LEU A 111 7.52 -4.95 2.40
CA LEU A 111 6.80 -4.41 1.25
C LEU A 111 5.88 -5.46 0.62
N ALA A 112 6.34 -6.71 0.47
CA ALA A 112 5.51 -7.81 -0.01
C ALA A 112 4.29 -8.07 0.90
N MET A 113 4.46 -7.94 2.22
CA MET A 113 3.36 -8.03 3.19
C MET A 113 2.34 -6.91 2.97
N LEU A 114 2.77 -5.65 2.79
CA LEU A 114 1.88 -4.53 2.51
C LEU A 114 1.08 -4.75 1.21
N PHE A 115 1.75 -5.19 0.13
CA PHE A 115 1.10 -5.55 -1.14
C PHE A 115 0.11 -6.71 -1.02
N SER A 116 0.19 -7.52 0.05
CA SER A 116 -0.75 -8.59 0.34
C SER A 116 -1.96 -8.10 1.16
N VAL A 117 -1.69 -7.30 2.20
CA VAL A 117 -2.72 -6.81 3.13
C VAL A 117 -3.70 -5.86 2.44
N MET A 118 -3.21 -4.97 1.58
CA MET A 118 -4.06 -3.95 0.97
C MET A 118 -5.15 -4.54 0.07
N PRO A 119 -4.83 -5.43 -0.91
CA PRO A 119 -5.85 -6.03 -1.76
C PRO A 119 -6.79 -6.98 -0.99
N ALA A 120 -6.29 -7.69 0.03
CA ALA A 120 -7.12 -8.52 0.90
C ALA A 120 -8.18 -7.68 1.63
N THR A 121 -7.78 -6.53 2.17
CA THR A 121 -8.70 -5.61 2.83
C THR A 121 -9.71 -5.03 1.86
N LEU A 122 -9.25 -4.52 0.71
CA LEU A 122 -10.13 -3.97 -0.31
C LEU A 122 -11.15 -5.03 -0.78
N GLN A 123 -10.72 -6.27 -0.98
CA GLN A 123 -11.62 -7.36 -1.37
C GLN A 123 -12.67 -7.66 -0.29
N SER A 124 -12.28 -7.62 0.99
CA SER A 124 -13.24 -7.75 2.10
C SER A 124 -14.29 -6.63 2.08
N ILE A 125 -13.88 -5.39 1.80
CA ILE A 125 -14.80 -4.26 1.65
C ILE A 125 -15.69 -4.45 0.42
N PHE A 126 -15.12 -4.77 -0.75
CA PHE A 126 -15.88 -4.98 -1.99
C PHE A 126 -16.94 -6.06 -1.88
N ARG A 127 -16.65 -7.17 -1.18
CA ARG A 127 -17.64 -8.24 -0.94
C ARG A 127 -18.84 -7.74 -0.15
N ARG A 128 -18.63 -6.87 0.85
CA ARG A 128 -19.71 -6.31 1.67
C ARG A 128 -20.43 -5.15 0.99
N ALA A 129 -19.70 -4.30 0.29
CA ALA A 129 -20.25 -3.21 -0.50
C ALA A 129 -21.24 -3.73 -1.56
N ARG A 130 -20.98 -4.90 -2.16
CA ARG A 130 -21.87 -5.53 -3.14
C ARG A 130 -23.25 -5.92 -2.58
N LEU A 131 -23.40 -6.00 -1.26
CA LEU A 131 -24.67 -6.34 -0.60
C LEU A 131 -25.51 -5.09 -0.29
N GLU A 132 -24.99 -3.89 -0.51
CA GLU A 132 -25.66 -2.63 -0.24
C GLU A 132 -26.28 -2.07 -1.52
N LYS A 133 -27.58 -1.74 -1.46
CA LYS A 133 -28.37 -1.25 -2.61
C LYS A 133 -27.82 0.07 -3.15
N GLU A 134 -27.22 0.86 -2.29
CA GLU A 134 -26.60 2.16 -2.61
C GLU A 134 -25.48 2.03 -3.64
N ASN A 135 -24.88 0.84 -3.80
CA ASN A 135 -23.81 0.60 -4.76
C ASN A 135 -24.29 -0.16 -6.03
N ASP A 136 -25.59 -0.38 -6.20
CA ASP A 136 -26.14 -1.18 -7.31
C ASP A 136 -25.73 -0.64 -8.68
N ALA A 137 -25.69 0.69 -8.85
CA ALA A 137 -25.28 1.35 -10.08
C ALA A 137 -23.89 0.87 -10.55
N PHE A 138 -22.94 0.72 -9.60
CA PHE A 138 -21.61 0.21 -9.89
C PHE A 138 -21.60 -1.30 -10.10
N PHE A 139 -22.19 -2.07 -9.17
CA PHE A 139 -22.04 -3.54 -9.16
C PHE A 139 -22.91 -4.28 -10.19
N LYS A 140 -23.91 -3.63 -10.80
CA LYS A 140 -24.62 -4.17 -11.98
C LYS A 140 -23.68 -4.43 -13.16
N HIS A 141 -22.64 -3.62 -13.30
CA HIS A 141 -21.68 -3.71 -14.41
C HIS A 141 -20.36 -4.38 -14.02
N VAL A 142 -20.16 -4.70 -12.74
CA VAL A 142 -18.91 -5.25 -12.21
C VAL A 142 -19.14 -6.62 -11.59
N GLN A 143 -18.65 -7.66 -12.26
CA GLN A 143 -18.72 -9.04 -11.80
C GLN A 143 -17.88 -9.28 -10.54
N PRO A 144 -18.16 -10.32 -9.72
CA PRO A 144 -17.32 -10.67 -8.58
C PRO A 144 -15.93 -11.09 -9.04
N ALA A 145 -14.89 -10.66 -8.31
CA ALA A 145 -13.52 -11.05 -8.59
C ALA A 145 -13.34 -12.57 -8.45
N ARG A 146 -12.67 -13.16 -9.44
CA ARG A 146 -12.25 -14.57 -9.47
C ARG A 146 -10.80 -14.68 -8.97
N LEU A 147 -10.36 -15.90 -8.64
CA LEU A 147 -8.97 -16.14 -8.22
C LEU A 147 -7.93 -15.62 -9.23
N ARG A 148 -8.25 -15.69 -10.52
CA ARG A 148 -7.38 -15.22 -11.61
C ARG A 148 -7.11 -13.72 -11.56
N ASP A 149 -8.04 -12.94 -11.03
CA ASP A 149 -7.90 -11.48 -10.91
C ASP A 149 -6.85 -11.09 -9.86
N PHE A 150 -6.49 -12.03 -8.97
CA PHE A 150 -5.44 -11.84 -7.97
C PHE A 150 -4.04 -12.22 -8.46
N TYR A 151 -3.90 -12.90 -9.60
CA TYR A 151 -2.59 -13.34 -10.10
C TYR A 151 -1.58 -12.19 -10.28
N PRO A 152 -1.95 -11.01 -10.81
CA PRO A 152 -0.99 -9.90 -10.92
C PRO A 152 -0.46 -9.45 -9.57
N VAL A 153 -1.32 -9.42 -8.54
CA VAL A 153 -0.92 -9.04 -7.17
C VAL A 153 -0.04 -10.14 -6.57
N MET A 154 -0.44 -11.41 -6.68
CA MET A 154 0.35 -12.54 -6.19
C MET A 154 1.73 -12.57 -6.84
N LEU A 155 1.83 -12.30 -8.14
CA LEU A 155 3.10 -12.22 -8.85
C LEU A 155 4.00 -11.13 -8.26
N VAL A 156 3.45 -9.93 -8.01
CA VAL A 156 4.21 -8.84 -7.37
C VAL A 156 4.67 -9.23 -5.98
N VAL A 157 3.79 -9.81 -5.14
CA VAL A 157 4.14 -10.26 -3.79
C VAL A 157 5.26 -11.30 -3.82
N CYS A 158 5.11 -12.34 -4.65
CA CYS A 158 6.12 -13.39 -4.80
C CYS A 158 7.45 -12.82 -5.34
N LEU A 159 7.38 -11.90 -6.30
CA LEU A 159 8.57 -11.26 -6.86
C LEU A 159 9.31 -10.43 -5.81
N LEU A 160 8.61 -9.60 -5.06
CA LEU A 160 9.22 -8.78 -4.00
C LEU A 160 9.83 -9.65 -2.90
N ALA A 161 9.12 -10.69 -2.45
CA ALA A 161 9.66 -11.63 -1.46
C ALA A 161 10.90 -12.38 -1.98
N LEU A 162 10.87 -12.82 -3.24
CA LEU A 162 12.00 -13.49 -3.87
C LEU A 162 13.22 -12.57 -3.99
N LEU A 163 13.03 -11.33 -4.43
CA LEU A 163 14.11 -10.33 -4.50
C LEU A 163 14.71 -10.07 -3.11
N GLY A 164 13.87 -9.97 -2.07
CA GLY A 164 14.34 -9.88 -0.68
C GLY A 164 15.21 -11.08 -0.29
N MET A 165 14.77 -12.31 -0.59
CA MET A 165 15.55 -13.52 -0.31
C MET A 165 16.87 -13.58 -1.09
N ILE A 166 16.86 -13.23 -2.38
CA ILE A 166 18.08 -13.22 -3.20
C ILE A 166 19.07 -12.17 -2.67
N LEU A 167 18.61 -10.98 -2.30
CA LEU A 167 19.45 -9.95 -1.69
C LEU A 167 20.02 -10.40 -0.34
N ALA A 168 19.25 -11.12 0.48
CA ALA A 168 19.74 -11.69 1.74
C ALA A 168 20.87 -12.71 1.53
N VAL A 169 20.76 -13.57 0.51
CA VAL A 169 21.74 -14.61 0.23
C VAL A 169 22.99 -14.06 -0.45
N THR A 170 22.82 -13.15 -1.40
CA THR A 170 23.93 -12.58 -2.18
C THR A 170 24.67 -11.47 -1.45
N GLY A 171 23.97 -10.73 -0.59
CA GLY A 171 24.51 -9.52 0.04
C GLY A 171 24.78 -8.39 -0.96
N ASP A 172 24.25 -8.45 -2.20
CA ASP A 172 24.51 -7.43 -3.21
C ASP A 172 23.89 -6.09 -2.81
N ARG A 173 24.72 -5.04 -2.89
CA ARG A 173 24.36 -3.65 -2.57
C ARG A 173 24.54 -2.72 -3.78
N TYR A 174 24.59 -3.30 -4.98
CA TYR A 174 24.91 -2.57 -6.20
C TYR A 174 23.82 -2.74 -7.25
N LEU A 175 24.06 -3.57 -8.27
CA LEU A 175 23.20 -3.67 -9.44
C LEU A 175 21.92 -4.46 -9.16
N LEU A 176 21.99 -5.51 -8.35
CA LEU A 176 20.80 -6.28 -7.98
C LEU A 176 19.91 -5.45 -7.05
N ALA A 177 20.51 -4.70 -6.12
CA ALA A 177 19.78 -3.76 -5.27
C ALA A 177 19.05 -2.69 -6.12
N LEU A 178 19.75 -2.07 -7.08
CA LEU A 178 19.15 -1.10 -8.01
C LEU A 178 17.99 -1.73 -8.79
N PHE A 179 18.22 -2.86 -9.43
CA PHE A 179 17.20 -3.56 -10.20
C PHE A 179 15.96 -3.86 -9.35
N SER A 180 16.17 -4.38 -8.14
CA SER A 180 15.08 -4.72 -7.22
C SER A 180 14.27 -3.49 -6.82
N LEU A 181 14.94 -2.37 -6.51
CA LEU A 181 14.29 -1.12 -6.16
C LEU A 181 13.50 -0.52 -7.34
N LEU A 182 14.03 -0.62 -8.56
CA LEU A 182 13.30 -0.21 -9.77
C LEU A 182 12.05 -1.06 -10.01
N VAL A 183 12.13 -2.37 -9.77
CA VAL A 183 10.96 -3.27 -9.82
C VAL A 183 9.91 -2.85 -8.79
N ALA A 184 10.31 -2.55 -7.56
CA ALA A 184 9.40 -2.07 -6.52
C ALA A 184 8.76 -0.72 -6.88
N ALA A 185 9.54 0.22 -7.42
CA ALA A 185 9.04 1.51 -7.90
C ALA A 185 8.00 1.33 -9.03
N ALA A 186 8.31 0.48 -10.01
CA ALA A 186 7.42 0.19 -11.12
C ALA A 186 6.12 -0.49 -10.66
N ALA A 187 6.19 -1.39 -9.68
CA ALA A 187 5.01 -2.03 -9.09
C ALA A 187 4.07 -1.00 -8.44
N HIS A 188 4.61 -0.06 -7.65
CA HIS A 188 3.83 1.04 -7.07
C HIS A 188 3.25 1.95 -8.14
N ALA A 189 4.06 2.41 -9.10
CA ALA A 189 3.62 3.29 -10.18
C ALA A 189 2.46 2.66 -10.97
N ARG A 190 2.57 1.38 -11.31
CA ARG A 190 1.51 0.61 -11.95
C ARG A 190 0.25 0.57 -11.08
N GLN A 191 0.37 0.31 -9.79
CA GLN A 191 -0.79 0.23 -8.90
C GLN A 191 -1.48 1.60 -8.72
N MET A 192 -0.71 2.68 -8.61
CA MET A 192 -1.22 4.05 -8.58
C MET A 192 -1.96 4.39 -9.89
N TYR A 193 -1.38 4.05 -11.04
CA TYR A 193 -2.00 4.25 -12.34
C TYR A 193 -3.34 3.49 -12.46
N LEU A 194 -3.37 2.21 -12.07
CA LEU A 194 -4.60 1.42 -12.06
C LEU A 194 -5.66 2.00 -11.11
N SER A 195 -5.26 2.48 -9.94
CA SER A 195 -6.15 3.16 -9.00
C SER A 195 -6.78 4.41 -9.63
N ALA A 196 -5.96 5.25 -10.27
CA ALA A 196 -6.41 6.46 -10.96
C ALA A 196 -7.37 6.15 -12.12
N LEU A 197 -7.10 5.12 -12.93
CA LEU A 197 -8.01 4.69 -13.99
C LEU A 197 -9.35 4.19 -13.43
N ASN A 198 -9.32 3.39 -12.37
CA ASN A 198 -10.52 2.86 -11.75
C ASN A 198 -11.35 3.96 -11.06
N TRP A 199 -10.69 4.99 -10.54
CA TRP A 199 -11.36 6.19 -10.03
C TRP A 199 -12.13 6.90 -11.16
N ARG A 200 -11.47 7.19 -12.28
CA ARG A 200 -12.10 7.86 -13.43
C ARG A 200 -13.30 7.09 -13.95
N LYS A 201 -13.18 5.76 -14.09
CA LYS A 201 -14.29 4.89 -14.51
C LYS A 201 -15.47 4.96 -13.54
N ALA A 202 -15.20 4.97 -12.23
CA ALA A 202 -16.26 5.04 -11.22
C ALA A 202 -17.00 6.40 -11.24
N MET A 203 -16.29 7.50 -11.48
CA MET A 203 -16.87 8.85 -11.55
C MET A 203 -17.63 9.13 -12.86
N GLN A 204 -17.57 8.23 -13.84
CA GLN A 204 -18.32 8.34 -15.09
C GLN A 204 -19.64 7.54 -15.05
N LEU A 205 -19.89 6.84 -13.94
CA LEU A 205 -21.12 6.10 -13.71
C LEU A 205 -22.12 6.98 -12.95
N ASP A 206 -22.48 8.10 -13.59
CA ASP A 206 -23.63 8.95 -13.25
C ASP A 206 -24.70 8.81 -14.35
#